data_AF-A0A1M4M293-F1
#
_entry.id   AF-A0A1M4M293-F1
#
_cell.length_a   1.000
_cell.length_b   1.000
_cell.length_c   1.000
_cell.angle_alpha   90.00
_cell.angle_beta   90.00
_cell.angle_gamma   90.00
#
_symmetry.space_group_name_H-M   'P 1'
#
loop_
_entity.id
_entity.type
_entity.pdbx_description
1 polymer ?
#
loop_
_entity_poly.entity_id
_entity_poly.type
_entity_poly.pdbx_seq_one_letter_code
_entity_poly.pdbx_strand_id
1 'polypeptide(L)'
;MIRKVAIMLLIALFLSSLSIYADININFKGHWGESIIDKQFLQDHFNYLIKEDTKASDLDQPIDKKYFILSLYTILNGYQKEEIDKNSEKTNIENATKYLRSKQILEKDGNIEGKLTRKEAVKYLVKTLELSKEIEISDASFMPFKDMLGLSEEYKKYISKASMIGIVKGYGDSTFRPEENTTVIEGIIFMQRLKGEVEEMNKNIPFKIVKEKWSGIGTNNLVTTKQSKEKVLVTITKEFPTSGYNLTVKRVEKYAQGKYKIHVDIKTPKPNDILLQVISYKNITIEIDKKLLDSRNYTFEISSSSPDIKLK
;
A
#
# COMPACT_ATOMS: atom_id res chain seq x y z
N MET A 1 -0.21 -51.99 18.84
CA MET A 1 -0.72 -50.96 19.79
C MET A 1 0.16 -49.70 19.84
N ILE A 2 1.50 -49.84 19.78
CA ILE A 2 2.47 -48.73 19.94
C ILE A 2 2.44 -47.67 18.82
N ARG A 3 2.12 -48.05 17.57
CA ARG A 3 2.07 -47.10 16.42
C ARG A 3 0.89 -46.13 16.44
N LYS A 4 -0.22 -46.43 17.14
CA LYS A 4 -1.37 -45.53 17.25
C LYS A 4 -1.23 -44.51 18.39
N VAL A 5 -0.43 -44.83 19.42
CA VAL A 5 -0.15 -43.93 20.55
C VAL A 5 0.84 -42.82 20.14
N ALA A 6 1.81 -43.11 19.27
CA ALA A 6 2.76 -42.12 18.76
C ALA A 6 2.11 -41.05 17.87
N ILE A 7 1.02 -41.38 17.15
CA ILE A 7 0.31 -40.43 16.28
C ILE A 7 -0.60 -39.50 17.10
N MET A 8 -1.18 -39.98 18.21
CA MET A 8 -1.95 -39.12 19.12
C MET A 8 -1.07 -38.11 19.89
N LEU A 9 0.17 -38.48 20.24
CA LEU A 9 1.13 -37.56 20.88
C LEU A 9 1.66 -36.48 19.93
N LEU A 10 1.74 -36.76 18.62
CA LEU A 10 2.15 -35.78 17.61
C LEU A 10 1.02 -34.81 17.22
N ILE A 11 -0.24 -35.25 17.33
CA ILE A 11 -1.42 -34.37 17.14
C ILE A 11 -1.64 -33.47 18.37
N ALA A 12 -1.25 -33.90 19.57
CA ALA A 12 -1.27 -33.07 20.77
C ALA A 12 -0.23 -31.93 20.78
N LEU A 13 0.83 -32.01 19.97
CA LEU A 13 1.81 -30.92 19.78
C LEU A 13 1.36 -29.88 18.73
N PHE A 14 0.32 -30.18 17.95
CA PHE A 14 -0.31 -29.25 17.00
C PHE A 14 -1.66 -28.70 17.49
N LEU A 15 -2.14 -29.13 18.66
CA LEU A 15 -3.10 -28.35 19.44
C LEU A 15 -2.33 -27.23 20.11
N SER A 16 -2.06 -26.22 19.28
CA SER A 16 -2.10 -24.81 19.63
C SER A 16 -1.79 -24.54 21.10
N SER A 17 -0.60 -23.99 21.34
CA SER A 17 -0.57 -22.79 22.16
C SER A 17 -1.63 -21.84 21.59
N LEU A 18 -2.87 -22.01 22.06
CA LEU A 18 -3.79 -20.90 22.21
C LEU A 18 -3.00 -19.98 23.14
N SER A 19 -2.16 -19.14 22.56
CA SER A 19 -1.88 -17.86 23.18
C SER A 19 -3.27 -17.30 23.38
N ILE A 20 -3.77 -17.39 24.61
CA ILE A 20 -4.85 -16.56 25.10
C ILE A 20 -4.27 -15.16 24.93
N TYR A 21 -4.39 -14.61 23.72
CA TYR A 21 -4.28 -13.18 23.56
C TYR A 21 -5.37 -12.67 24.46
N ALA A 22 -4.99 -12.00 25.55
CA ALA A 22 -5.89 -11.03 26.13
C ALA A 22 -6.31 -10.17 24.93
N ASP A 23 -7.57 -10.27 24.54
CA ASP A 23 -8.13 -9.51 23.43
C ASP A 23 -8.13 -8.06 23.93
N ILE A 24 -7.00 -7.36 23.70
CA ILE A 24 -6.80 -5.99 24.16
C ILE A 24 -7.78 -5.15 23.36
N ASN A 25 -8.94 -4.89 23.96
CA ASN A 25 -10.04 -4.21 23.30
C ASN A 25 -10.20 -2.82 23.93
N ILE A 26 -9.43 -1.86 23.42
CA ILE A 26 -9.65 -0.45 23.79
C ILE A 26 -11.07 -0.08 23.38
N ASN A 27 -11.84 0.40 24.34
CA ASN A 27 -13.18 0.88 24.09
C ASN A 27 -13.13 2.31 23.55
N PHE A 28 -13.37 2.45 22.25
CA PHE A 28 -13.50 3.75 21.58
C PHE A 28 -14.92 4.31 21.62
N LYS A 29 -15.91 3.66 22.26
CA LYS A 29 -17.29 4.12 22.25
C LYS A 29 -17.43 5.58 22.71
N GLY A 30 -17.94 6.44 21.83
CA GLY A 30 -18.10 7.87 22.09
C GLY A 30 -16.81 8.70 21.90
N HIS A 31 -15.72 8.08 21.48
CA HIS A 31 -14.48 8.74 21.10
C HIS A 31 -14.50 9.04 19.61
N TRP A 32 -13.92 10.18 19.20
CA TRP A 32 -13.87 10.57 17.78
C TRP A 32 -13.11 9.56 16.89
N GLY A 33 -12.19 8.80 17.49
CA GLY A 33 -11.44 7.74 16.82
C GLY A 33 -12.23 6.45 16.54
N GLU A 34 -13.46 6.30 17.06
CA GLU A 34 -14.24 5.07 16.99
C GLU A 34 -14.46 4.56 15.56
N SER A 35 -14.74 5.47 14.62
CA SER A 35 -14.99 5.11 13.21
C SER A 35 -13.73 5.11 12.33
N ILE A 36 -12.57 5.45 12.89
CA ILE A 36 -11.34 5.71 12.13
C ILE A 36 -10.26 4.68 12.46
N ILE A 37 -10.15 4.28 13.73
CA ILE A 37 -9.11 3.36 14.19
C ILE A 37 -9.48 1.92 13.88
N ASP A 38 -8.59 1.25 13.16
CA ASP A 38 -8.62 -0.20 12.99
C ASP A 38 -8.02 -0.83 14.25
N LYS A 39 -8.85 -1.54 15.02
CA LYS A 39 -8.43 -2.18 16.27
C LYS A 39 -7.37 -3.25 16.03
N GLN A 40 -7.43 -3.99 14.91
CA GLN A 40 -6.42 -4.99 14.60
C GLN A 40 -5.09 -4.31 14.26
N PHE A 41 -5.13 -3.22 13.48
CA PHE A 41 -3.93 -2.44 13.19
C PHE A 41 -3.26 -1.93 14.47
N LEU A 42 -4.06 -1.41 15.40
CA LEU A 42 -3.59 -0.98 16.70
C LEU A 42 -2.94 -2.13 17.50
N GLN A 43 -3.59 -3.29 17.56
CA GLN A 43 -3.05 -4.48 18.23
C GLN A 43 -1.76 -4.99 17.57
N ASP A 44 -1.66 -4.94 16.24
CA ASP A 44 -0.51 -5.45 15.51
C ASP A 44 0.73 -4.54 15.63
N HIS A 45 0.52 -3.23 15.68
CA HIS A 45 1.59 -2.25 15.51
C HIS A 45 1.84 -1.34 16.71
N PHE A 46 0.94 -1.29 17.69
CA PHE A 46 1.01 -0.38 18.84
C PHE A 46 0.78 -1.07 20.18
N ASN A 47 0.82 -2.42 20.26
CA ASN A 47 0.48 -3.15 21.48
C ASN A 47 1.25 -2.68 22.73
N TYR A 48 2.49 -2.23 22.55
CA TYR A 48 3.39 -1.85 23.64
C TYR A 48 2.96 -0.52 24.29
N LEU A 49 2.07 0.24 23.65
CA LEU A 49 1.42 1.42 24.23
C LEU A 49 0.12 1.08 24.98
N ILE A 50 -0.36 -0.16 24.89
CA ILE A 50 -1.68 -0.55 25.39
C ILE A 50 -1.53 -1.45 26.60
N LYS A 51 -1.96 -0.94 27.75
CA LYS A 51 -2.07 -1.67 29.01
C LYS A 51 -3.52 -2.07 29.27
N GLU A 52 -3.75 -2.98 30.22
CA GLU A 52 -5.10 -3.50 30.53
C GLU A 52 -6.14 -2.42 30.82
N ASP A 53 -5.73 -1.27 31.36
CA ASP A 53 -6.58 -0.15 31.76
C ASP A 53 -6.58 1.04 30.78
N THR A 54 -5.89 0.91 29.63
CA THR A 54 -5.76 2.01 28.66
C THR A 54 -7.12 2.38 28.04
N LYS A 55 -7.48 3.66 28.16
CA LYS A 55 -8.68 4.25 27.57
C LYS A 55 -8.35 4.95 26.26
N ALA A 56 -9.36 5.13 25.41
CA ALA A 56 -9.19 5.89 24.17
C ALA A 56 -8.66 7.32 24.40
N SER A 57 -9.08 7.99 25.47
CA SER A 57 -8.61 9.33 25.86
C SER A 57 -7.12 9.39 26.20
N ASP A 58 -6.52 8.27 26.60
CA ASP A 58 -5.09 8.22 26.92
C ASP A 58 -4.25 8.31 25.62
N LEU A 59 -4.87 8.01 24.47
CA LEU A 59 -4.24 8.09 23.15
C LEU A 59 -4.29 9.51 22.56
N ASP A 60 -4.98 10.46 23.19
CA ASP A 60 -4.95 11.87 22.79
C ASP A 60 -3.69 12.59 23.30
N GLN A 61 -2.83 11.91 24.08
CA GLN A 61 -1.58 12.47 24.57
C GLN A 61 -0.48 12.49 23.48
N PRO A 62 0.49 13.42 23.56
CA PRO A 62 1.67 13.42 22.70
C PRO A 62 2.46 12.10 22.69
N ILE A 63 2.69 11.54 21.50
CA ILE A 63 3.50 10.33 21.34
C ILE A 63 4.99 10.65 21.47
N ASP A 64 5.73 9.76 22.13
CA ASP A 64 7.19 9.81 22.10
C ASP A 64 7.72 9.30 20.75
N LYS A 65 8.72 10.01 20.21
CA LYS A 65 9.31 9.71 18.91
C LYS A 65 9.81 8.26 18.78
N LYS A 66 10.42 7.71 19.83
CA LYS A 66 10.88 6.30 19.88
C LYS A 66 9.76 5.27 19.63
N TYR A 67 8.55 5.55 20.12
CA TYR A 67 7.41 4.67 19.92
C TYR A 67 6.87 4.77 18.49
N PHE A 68 6.76 5.98 17.96
CA PHE A 68 6.45 6.14 16.53
C PHE A 68 7.45 5.39 15.63
N ILE A 69 8.75 5.49 15.94
CA ILE A 69 9.82 4.75 15.23
C ILE A 69 9.61 3.24 15.32
N LEU A 70 9.29 2.72 16.50
CA LEU A 70 9.02 1.30 16.71
C LEU A 70 7.81 0.82 15.89
N SER A 71 6.68 1.53 15.95
CA SER A 71 5.49 1.18 15.15
C SER A 71 5.77 1.20 13.66
N LEU A 72 6.47 2.23 13.16
CA LEU A 72 6.84 2.33 11.75
C LEU A 72 7.70 1.13 11.32
N TYR A 73 8.65 0.72 12.16
CA TYR A 73 9.46 -0.48 11.93
C TYR A 73 8.60 -1.76 11.89
N THR A 74 7.61 -1.91 12.78
CA THR A 74 6.72 -3.09 12.78
C THR A 74 5.86 -3.18 11.51
N ILE A 75 5.43 -2.04 10.96
CA ILE A 75 4.64 -1.98 9.72
C ILE A 75 5.51 -2.40 8.53
N LEU A 76 6.76 -1.93 8.48
CA LEU A 76 7.66 -2.20 7.36
C LEU A 76 8.18 -3.63 7.30
N ASN A 77 8.33 -4.28 8.45
CA ASN A 77 8.85 -5.65 8.54
C ASN A 77 7.74 -6.68 8.77
N GLY A 78 6.51 -6.36 8.34
CA GLY A 78 5.28 -7.10 8.56
C GLY A 78 5.48 -8.59 8.86
N TYR A 79 5.02 -9.01 10.04
CA TYR A 79 4.92 -10.42 10.43
C TYR A 79 6.21 -11.26 10.44
N GLN A 80 7.42 -10.69 10.36
CA GLN A 80 8.61 -11.37 10.88
C GLN A 80 8.56 -11.34 12.41
N LYS A 81 7.68 -12.17 12.96
CA LYS A 81 7.38 -12.35 14.40
C LYS A 81 8.61 -12.76 15.23
N GLU A 82 9.73 -13.07 14.57
CA GLU A 82 10.96 -13.61 15.14
C GLU A 82 11.97 -12.54 15.59
N GLU A 83 11.82 -11.25 15.22
CA GLU A 83 12.81 -10.20 15.60
C GLU A 83 12.36 -9.22 16.70
N ILE A 84 11.06 -9.14 17.03
CA ILE A 84 10.61 -8.29 18.15
C ILE A 84 10.70 -9.13 19.43
N ASP A 85 11.77 -8.91 20.20
CA ASP A 85 11.91 -9.49 21.52
C ASP A 85 10.81 -8.95 22.43
N LYS A 86 9.81 -9.78 22.71
CA LYS A 86 8.65 -9.43 23.53
C LYS A 86 9.04 -9.02 24.96
N ASN A 87 10.26 -9.32 25.40
CA ASN A 87 10.73 -9.06 26.74
C ASN A 87 11.69 -7.86 26.84
N SER A 88 12.01 -7.17 25.74
CA SER A 88 12.91 -6.01 25.77
C SER A 88 12.48 -4.88 24.82
N GLU A 89 11.62 -3.98 25.31
CA GLU A 89 11.23 -2.74 24.65
C GLU A 89 12.46 -1.94 24.16
N LYS A 90 13.49 -1.84 25.00
CA LYS A 90 14.74 -1.14 24.69
C LYS A 90 15.42 -1.73 23.46
N THR A 91 15.57 -3.05 23.42
CA THR A 91 16.21 -3.75 22.28
C THR A 91 15.39 -3.55 20.99
N ASN A 92 14.06 -3.59 21.08
CA ASN A 92 13.19 -3.35 19.92
C ASN A 92 13.34 -1.94 19.36
N ILE A 93 13.42 -0.93 20.23
CA ILE A 93 13.65 0.47 19.84
C ILE A 93 15.04 0.63 19.20
N GLU A 94 16.07 -0.02 19.76
CA GLU A 94 17.43 -0.01 19.19
C GLU A 94 17.46 -0.64 17.78
N ASN A 95 16.80 -1.80 17.61
CA ASN A 95 16.68 -2.48 16.31
C ASN A 95 15.92 -1.63 15.29
N ALA A 96 14.77 -1.07 15.69
CA ALA A 96 13.96 -0.18 14.85
C ALA A 96 14.77 1.04 14.40
N THR A 97 15.51 1.66 15.33
CA THR A 97 16.37 2.82 15.05
C THR A 97 17.48 2.46 14.06
N LYS A 98 18.17 1.34 14.27
CA LYS A 98 19.22 0.85 13.36
C LYS A 98 18.67 0.59 11.97
N TYR A 99 17.52 -0.09 11.88
CA TYR A 99 16.86 -0.37 10.61
C TYR A 99 16.49 0.91 9.87
N LEU A 100 15.78 1.83 10.52
CA LEU A 100 15.29 3.05 9.87
C LEU A 100 16.42 4.00 9.49
N ARG A 101 17.54 4.02 10.22
CA ARG A 101 18.77 4.71 9.81
C ARG A 101 19.42 4.06 8.60
N SER A 102 19.46 2.72 8.53
CA SER A 102 20.02 2.00 7.37
C SER A 102 19.23 2.26 6.08
N LYS A 103 17.92 2.54 6.22
CA LYS A 103 17.03 2.95 5.13
C LYS A 103 17.01 4.46 4.89
N GLN A 104 17.85 5.23 5.60
CA GLN A 104 17.89 6.68 5.54
C GLN A 104 16.56 7.37 5.87
N ILE A 105 15.60 6.71 6.52
CA ILE A 105 14.36 7.33 7.00
C ILE A 105 14.69 8.28 8.16
N LEU A 106 15.47 7.78 9.12
CA LEU A 106 16.05 8.56 10.22
C LEU A 106 17.43 9.09 9.85
N GLU A 107 17.79 10.23 10.42
CA GLU A 107 19.14 10.77 10.38
C GLU A 107 20.10 9.87 11.18
N LYS A 108 21.35 9.76 10.71
CA LYS A 108 22.38 8.92 11.33
C LYS A 108 22.58 9.24 12.83
N ASP A 109 22.59 10.53 13.17
CA ASP A 109 22.80 11.03 14.53
C ASP A 109 21.55 11.75 15.08
N GLY A 110 20.38 11.53 14.44
CA GLY A 110 19.12 12.14 14.87
C GLY A 110 18.67 11.61 16.23
N ASN A 111 18.22 12.52 17.10
CA ASN A 111 17.65 12.18 18.40
C ASN A 111 16.29 11.50 18.24
N ILE A 112 16.10 10.37 18.94
CA ILE A 112 14.85 9.59 18.97
C ILE A 112 14.04 9.79 20.25
N GLU A 113 14.59 10.51 21.23
CA GLU A 113 13.92 10.82 22.48
C GLU A 113 13.03 12.07 22.37
N GLY A 114 12.12 12.21 23.32
CA GLY A 114 11.18 13.32 23.40
C GLY A 114 9.93 13.14 22.53
N LYS A 115 9.11 14.19 22.49
CA LYS A 115 7.84 14.20 21.76
C LYS A 115 8.07 14.36 20.26
N LEU A 116 7.24 13.68 19.47
CA LEU A 116 7.28 13.75 18.01
C LEU A 116 6.41 14.92 17.52
N THR A 117 7.00 15.82 16.74
CA THR A 117 6.24 16.88 16.06
C THR A 117 5.56 16.36 14.79
N ARG A 118 4.47 17.01 14.37
CA ARG A 118 3.71 16.61 13.16
C ARG A 118 4.54 16.65 11.89
N LYS A 119 5.44 17.64 11.74
CA LYS A 119 6.36 17.72 10.59
C LYS A 119 7.36 16.56 10.56
N GLU A 120 7.86 16.13 11.72
CA GLU A 120 8.76 14.98 11.82
C GLU A 120 8.05 13.67 11.48
N ALA A 121 6.83 13.48 12.00
CA ALA A 121 6.00 12.31 11.69
C ALA A 121 5.82 12.18 10.16
N VAL A 122 5.39 13.26 9.49
CA VAL A 122 5.19 13.27 8.04
C VAL A 122 6.48 13.02 7.27
N LYS A 123 7.60 13.63 7.69
CA LYS A 123 8.91 13.37 7.09
C LYS A 123 9.24 11.88 7.11
N TYR A 124 9.07 11.19 8.23
CA TYR A 124 9.38 9.75 8.33
C TYR A 124 8.46 8.90 7.45
N LEU A 125 7.17 9.24 7.37
CA LEU A 125 6.20 8.51 6.55
C LEU A 125 6.45 8.70 5.05
N VAL A 126 6.76 9.92 4.60
CA VAL A 126 7.06 10.17 3.19
C VAL A 126 8.36 9.49 2.77
N LYS A 127 9.43 9.62 3.57
CA LYS A 127 10.70 8.91 3.30
C LYS A 127 10.52 7.40 3.26
N THR A 128 9.61 6.87 4.07
CA THR A 128 9.22 5.46 4.03
C THR A 128 8.63 5.06 2.68
N LEU A 129 7.67 5.83 2.16
CA LEU A 129 7.08 5.54 0.84
C LEU A 129 8.09 5.67 -0.30
N GLU A 130 9.00 6.64 -0.18
CA GLU A 130 10.05 6.89 -1.16
C GLU A 130 11.08 5.76 -1.27
N LEU A 131 11.10 4.81 -0.32
CA LEU A 131 11.85 3.56 -0.48
C LEU A 131 11.32 2.69 -1.62
N SER A 132 10.03 2.83 -1.95
CA SER A 132 9.33 1.98 -2.93
C SER A 132 8.99 2.71 -4.22
N LYS A 133 8.78 4.03 -4.16
CA LYS A 133 8.36 4.85 -5.30
C LYS A 133 8.69 6.32 -5.07
N GLU A 134 9.18 6.99 -6.12
CA GLU A 134 9.29 8.45 -6.10
C GLU A 134 7.91 9.11 -6.15
N ILE A 135 7.65 9.99 -5.18
CA ILE A 135 6.43 10.81 -5.14
C ILE A 135 6.79 12.17 -5.74
N GLU A 136 6.34 12.40 -6.96
CA GLU A 136 6.50 13.68 -7.64
C GLU A 136 5.33 14.61 -7.33
N ILE A 137 5.63 15.87 -7.04
CA ILE A 137 4.61 16.92 -6.97
C ILE A 137 4.47 17.48 -8.38
N SER A 138 3.30 17.32 -9.00
CA SER A 138 3.04 17.79 -10.37
C SER A 138 3.04 19.33 -10.50
N ASP A 139 2.77 20.03 -9.40
CA ASP A 139 2.79 21.49 -9.32
C ASP A 139 3.67 21.93 -8.15
N ALA A 140 4.87 22.44 -8.45
CA ALA A 140 5.84 22.89 -7.45
C ALA A 140 5.32 24.02 -6.55
N SER A 141 4.22 24.69 -6.93
CA SER A 141 3.54 25.71 -6.11
C SER A 141 2.47 25.15 -5.16
N PHE A 142 2.22 23.84 -5.20
CA PHE A 142 1.20 23.20 -4.36
C PHE A 142 1.52 23.33 -2.86
N MET A 143 0.78 24.22 -2.20
CA MET A 143 0.80 24.44 -0.75
C MET A 143 -0.60 24.18 -0.17
N PRO A 144 -0.86 22.98 0.37
CA PRO A 144 -2.18 22.62 0.87
C PRO A 144 -2.60 23.33 2.17
N PHE A 145 -1.66 23.93 2.91
CA PHE A 145 -1.92 24.55 4.21
C PHE A 145 -1.29 25.94 4.34
N LYS A 146 -1.96 26.85 5.05
CA LYS A 146 -1.55 28.26 5.15
C LYS A 146 -0.32 28.50 6.03
N ASP A 147 -0.04 27.59 6.95
CA ASP A 147 1.02 27.66 7.96
C ASP A 147 2.33 26.99 7.51
N MET A 148 2.53 26.85 6.19
CA MET A 148 3.73 26.26 5.60
C MET A 148 4.82 27.28 5.23
N LEU A 149 4.49 28.58 5.16
CA LEU A 149 5.38 29.61 4.63
C LEU A 149 6.73 29.72 5.38
N GLY A 150 6.71 29.57 6.71
CA GLY A 150 7.89 29.67 7.57
C GLY A 150 8.73 28.39 7.67
N LEU A 151 8.33 27.31 6.98
CA LEU A 151 9.06 26.04 7.01
C LEU A 151 10.22 26.02 6.01
N SER A 152 11.18 25.12 6.23
CA SER A 152 12.18 24.81 5.22
C SER A 152 11.54 24.19 3.98
N GLU A 153 12.18 24.35 2.82
CA GLU A 153 11.71 23.77 1.56
C GLU A 153 11.58 22.24 1.63
N GLU A 154 12.41 21.57 2.44
CA GLU A 154 12.32 20.14 2.68
C GLU A 154 10.99 19.76 3.35
N TYR A 155 10.63 20.45 4.45
CA TYR A 155 9.38 20.18 5.16
C TYR A 155 8.14 20.58 4.36
N LYS A 156 8.21 21.68 3.60
CA LYS A 156 7.14 22.04 2.64
C LYS A 156 6.88 20.88 1.68
N LYS A 157 7.93 20.31 1.08
CA LYS A 157 7.81 19.16 0.17
C LYS A 157 7.21 17.94 0.84
N TYR A 158 7.68 17.54 2.02
CA TYR A 158 7.11 16.36 2.69
C TYR A 158 5.63 16.54 3.03
N ILE A 159 5.24 17.71 3.55
CA ILE A 159 3.85 18.00 3.90
C ILE A 159 2.98 18.02 2.64
N SER A 160 3.42 18.67 1.56
CA SER A 160 2.71 18.68 0.28
C SER A 160 2.55 17.27 -0.29
N LYS A 161 3.61 16.45 -0.30
CA LYS A 161 3.55 15.05 -0.74
C LYS A 161 2.54 14.25 0.08
N ALA A 162 2.65 14.29 1.41
CA ALA A 162 1.78 13.55 2.31
C ALA A 162 0.30 13.97 2.20
N SER A 163 0.03 15.24 1.92
CA SER A 163 -1.32 15.72 1.67
C SER A 163 -1.86 15.23 0.32
N MET A 164 -1.04 15.28 -0.73
CA MET A 164 -1.40 14.83 -2.08
C MET A 164 -1.79 13.35 -2.13
N ILE A 165 -1.10 12.50 -1.36
CA ILE A 165 -1.39 11.06 -1.24
C ILE A 165 -2.34 10.74 -0.08
N GLY A 166 -2.92 11.74 0.58
CA GLY A 166 -3.97 11.53 1.59
C GLY A 166 -3.52 11.00 2.96
N ILE A 167 -2.21 10.90 3.26
CA ILE A 167 -1.73 10.56 4.61
C ILE A 167 -2.20 11.61 5.62
N VAL A 168 -2.08 12.89 5.27
CA VAL A 168 -2.51 14.01 6.13
C VAL A 168 -3.58 14.86 5.46
N LYS A 169 -4.50 15.39 6.27
CA LYS A 169 -5.62 16.23 5.82
C LYS A 169 -5.60 17.65 6.39
N GLY A 170 -4.72 17.92 7.37
CA GLY A 170 -4.75 19.15 8.16
C GLY A 170 -6.00 19.25 9.04
N TYR A 171 -6.27 20.45 9.53
CA TYR A 171 -7.43 20.80 10.36
C TYR A 171 -8.46 21.61 9.55
N GLY A 172 -9.67 21.75 10.10
CA GLY A 172 -10.77 22.46 9.43
C GLY A 172 -10.54 23.96 9.21
N ASP A 173 -9.51 24.53 9.82
CA ASP A 173 -9.07 25.92 9.67
C ASP A 173 -7.99 26.11 8.58
N SER A 174 -7.75 25.09 7.77
CA SER A 174 -6.74 25.02 6.71
C SER A 174 -5.29 25.11 7.22
N THR A 175 -5.04 24.69 8.47
CA THR A 175 -3.68 24.54 9.04
C THR A 175 -3.21 23.09 9.06
N PHE A 176 -1.89 22.89 9.07
CA PHE A 176 -1.27 21.59 9.35
C PHE A 176 -0.74 21.48 10.78
N ARG A 177 -0.30 22.60 11.36
CA ARG A 177 0.33 22.75 12.68
C ARG A 177 1.66 21.97 12.80
N PRO A 178 2.66 22.30 11.97
CA PRO A 178 3.88 21.50 11.81
C PRO A 178 4.69 21.33 13.10
N GLU A 179 4.69 22.34 13.97
CA GLU A 179 5.46 22.38 15.23
C GLU A 179 4.71 21.77 16.42
N GLU A 180 3.41 21.48 16.30
CA GLU A 180 2.65 20.83 17.37
C GLU A 180 3.05 19.36 17.50
N ASN A 181 2.93 18.85 18.73
CA ASN A 181 3.15 17.44 19.00
C ASN A 181 2.07 16.59 18.34
N THR A 182 2.48 15.47 17.76
CA THR A 182 1.58 14.44 17.26
C THR A 182 1.03 13.65 18.44
N THR A 183 -0.29 13.50 18.51
CA THR A 183 -0.91 12.62 19.50
C THR A 183 -0.72 11.14 19.11
N VAL A 184 -0.84 10.21 20.07
CA VAL A 184 -0.75 8.76 19.75
C VAL A 184 -1.78 8.38 18.69
N ILE A 185 -3.02 8.87 18.82
CA ILE A 185 -4.10 8.56 17.88
C ILE A 185 -3.89 9.16 16.48
N GLU A 186 -3.34 10.37 16.37
CA GLU A 186 -2.94 10.93 15.08
C GLU A 186 -1.84 10.09 14.43
N GLY A 187 -0.85 9.65 15.22
CA GLY A 187 0.21 8.75 14.77
C GLY A 187 -0.35 7.45 14.19
N ILE A 188 -1.29 6.81 14.89
CA ILE A 188 -1.97 5.59 14.43
C ILE A 188 -2.69 5.85 13.10
N ILE A 189 -3.45 6.95 12.99
CA ILE A 189 -4.19 7.29 11.77
C ILE A 189 -3.24 7.52 10.58
N PHE A 190 -2.14 8.25 10.80
CA PHE A 190 -1.17 8.48 9.73
C PHE A 190 -0.56 7.17 9.24
N MET A 191 -0.24 6.25 10.17
CA MET A 191 0.33 4.96 9.82
C MET A 191 -0.67 3.98 9.20
N GLN A 192 -1.95 4.00 9.59
CA GLN A 192 -3.00 3.24 8.90
C GLN A 192 -3.12 3.66 7.44
N ARG A 193 -3.10 4.97 7.18
CA ARG A 193 -3.13 5.52 5.82
C ARG A 193 -1.87 5.14 5.05
N LEU A 194 -0.70 5.26 5.67
CA LEU A 194 0.56 4.77 5.09
C LEU A 194 0.45 3.31 4.66
N LYS A 195 -0.04 2.43 5.54
CA LYS A 195 -0.21 0.99 5.22
C LYS A 195 -1.17 0.79 4.04
N GLY A 196 -2.28 1.53 4.00
CA GLY A 196 -3.19 1.53 2.86
C GLY A 196 -2.50 1.92 1.55
N GLU A 197 -1.72 3.00 1.54
CA GLU A 197 -0.96 3.43 0.36
C GLU A 197 0.09 2.39 -0.06
N VAL A 198 0.82 1.80 0.89
CA VAL A 198 1.79 0.72 0.61
C VAL A 198 1.10 -0.50 0.01
N GLU A 199 -0.07 -0.89 0.55
CA GLU A 199 -0.85 -2.02 0.03
C GLU A 199 -1.40 -1.74 -1.36
N GLU A 200 -1.92 -0.55 -1.63
CA GLU A 200 -2.37 -0.13 -2.96
C GLU A 200 -1.20 -0.13 -3.97
N MET A 201 -0.02 0.35 -3.58
CA MET A 201 1.17 0.27 -4.42
C MET A 201 1.55 -1.18 -4.73
N ASN A 202 1.51 -2.06 -3.74
CA ASN A 202 1.82 -3.48 -3.91
C ASN A 202 0.77 -4.23 -4.75
N LYS A 203 -0.45 -3.69 -4.90
CA LYS A 203 -1.43 -4.22 -5.85
C LYS A 203 -1.03 -3.94 -7.29
N ASN A 204 -0.40 -2.79 -7.58
CA ASN A 204 -0.05 -2.43 -8.95
C ASN A 204 1.19 -3.22 -9.41
N ILE A 205 1.06 -3.91 -10.55
CA ILE A 205 2.11 -4.75 -11.10
C ILE A 205 2.77 -4.03 -12.28
N PRO A 206 4.05 -3.63 -12.15
CA PRO A 206 4.83 -3.10 -13.26
C PRO A 206 4.82 -4.03 -14.48
N PHE A 207 4.62 -3.44 -15.65
CA PHE A 207 4.61 -4.16 -16.93
C PHE A 207 5.27 -3.32 -18.02
N LYS A 208 5.71 -3.98 -19.09
CA LYS A 208 6.20 -3.33 -20.33
C LYS A 208 5.36 -3.78 -21.51
N ILE A 209 4.90 -2.86 -22.34
CA ILE A 209 4.31 -3.23 -23.64
C ILE A 209 5.46 -3.66 -24.56
N VAL A 210 5.42 -4.91 -25.04
CA VAL A 210 6.48 -5.49 -25.88
C VAL A 210 6.02 -5.79 -27.30
N LYS A 211 4.72 -5.86 -27.54
CA LYS A 211 4.17 -6.06 -28.89
C LYS A 211 2.76 -5.52 -29.00
N GLU A 212 2.50 -4.87 -30.12
CA GLU A 212 1.16 -4.47 -30.52
C GLU A 212 0.93 -4.87 -31.97
N LYS A 213 -0.21 -5.50 -32.26
CA LYS A 213 -0.53 -5.94 -33.63
C LYS A 213 -2.04 -5.99 -33.86
N TRP A 214 -2.45 -5.54 -35.04
CA TRP A 214 -3.77 -5.82 -35.59
C TRP A 214 -3.80 -7.19 -36.31
N SER A 215 -4.89 -7.93 -36.15
CA SER A 215 -5.17 -9.17 -36.89
C SER A 215 -6.61 -9.18 -37.39
N GLY A 216 -6.85 -9.82 -38.53
CA GLY A 216 -8.21 -10.05 -39.06
C GLY A 216 -8.93 -11.23 -38.42
N ILE A 217 -8.23 -12.02 -37.60
CA ILE A 217 -8.76 -13.20 -36.89
C ILE A 217 -8.35 -13.11 -35.43
N GLY A 218 -9.25 -13.47 -34.53
CA GLY A 218 -9.02 -13.49 -33.08
C GLY A 218 -10.28 -13.89 -32.31
N THR A 219 -10.19 -13.88 -30.99
CA THR A 219 -11.31 -14.08 -30.07
C THR A 219 -11.43 -12.85 -29.17
N ASN A 220 -12.61 -12.26 -29.10
CA ASN A 220 -12.86 -11.10 -28.25
C ASN A 220 -12.64 -11.45 -26.76
N ASN A 221 -12.11 -10.51 -25.98
CA ASN A 221 -11.80 -10.65 -24.55
C ASN A 221 -10.86 -11.83 -24.21
N LEU A 222 -10.06 -12.29 -25.18
CA LEU A 222 -9.12 -13.37 -24.91
C LEU A 222 -7.88 -12.85 -24.19
N VAL A 223 -7.46 -13.60 -23.16
CA VAL A 223 -6.19 -13.41 -22.48
C VAL A 223 -5.38 -14.70 -22.59
N THR A 224 -4.15 -14.61 -23.07
CA THR A 224 -3.24 -15.75 -23.14
C THR A 224 -1.92 -15.42 -22.46
N THR A 225 -1.30 -16.43 -21.86
CA THR A 225 -0.02 -16.27 -21.16
C THR A 225 1.03 -17.19 -21.77
N LYS A 226 2.23 -16.66 -22.04
CA LYS A 226 3.41 -17.46 -22.40
C LYS A 226 4.50 -17.24 -21.36
N GLN A 227 4.97 -18.32 -20.75
CA GLN A 227 6.03 -18.25 -19.77
C GLN A 227 7.41 -18.21 -20.44
N SER A 228 8.29 -17.35 -19.93
CA SER A 228 9.74 -17.38 -20.15
C SER A 228 10.42 -17.71 -18.82
N LYS A 229 11.77 -17.70 -18.75
CA LYS A 229 12.53 -18.02 -17.53
C LYS A 229 12.09 -17.14 -16.35
N GLU A 230 12.23 -15.82 -16.49
CA GLU A 230 11.95 -14.84 -15.43
C GLU A 230 10.77 -13.92 -15.73
N LYS A 231 10.19 -14.03 -16.92
CA LYS A 231 9.10 -13.17 -17.40
C LYS A 231 7.86 -13.97 -17.76
N VAL A 232 6.72 -13.30 -17.71
CA VAL A 232 5.44 -13.75 -18.26
C VAL A 232 5.02 -12.77 -19.34
N LEU A 233 4.74 -13.30 -20.53
CA LEU A 233 4.13 -12.54 -21.60
C LEU A 233 2.62 -12.75 -21.54
N VAL A 234 1.87 -11.68 -21.30
CA VAL A 234 0.40 -11.70 -21.28
C VAL A 234 -0.10 -10.99 -22.52
N THR A 235 -0.81 -11.70 -23.38
CA THR A 235 -1.41 -11.12 -24.58
C THR A 235 -2.91 -10.97 -24.39
N ILE A 236 -3.39 -9.74 -24.47
CA ILE A 236 -4.81 -9.40 -24.50
C ILE A 236 -5.25 -9.21 -25.95
N THR A 237 -6.42 -9.74 -26.28
CA THR A 237 -7.05 -9.59 -27.59
C THR A 237 -8.44 -8.97 -27.43
N LYS A 238 -8.67 -7.84 -28.08
CA LYS A 238 -9.97 -7.15 -28.09
C LYS A 238 -10.45 -6.98 -29.53
N GLU A 239 -11.72 -7.27 -29.75
CA GLU A 239 -12.40 -7.09 -31.02
C GLU A 239 -12.89 -5.65 -31.16
N PHE A 240 -12.75 -5.09 -32.37
CA PHE A 240 -13.23 -3.78 -32.75
C PHE A 240 -13.91 -3.84 -34.12
N PRO A 241 -14.93 -2.99 -34.36
CA PRO A 241 -15.61 -2.95 -35.66
C PRO A 241 -14.72 -2.37 -36.76
N THR A 242 -13.68 -1.61 -36.40
CA THR A 242 -12.68 -1.07 -37.33
C THR A 242 -11.31 -0.99 -36.65
N SER A 243 -10.24 -0.87 -37.43
CA SER A 243 -8.87 -0.68 -36.93
C SER A 243 -8.58 0.74 -36.40
N GLY A 244 -9.54 1.67 -36.47
CA GLY A 244 -9.38 3.05 -35.99
C GLY A 244 -9.51 3.21 -34.47
N TYR A 245 -9.91 2.17 -33.75
CA TYR A 245 -9.96 2.19 -32.29
C TYR A 245 -8.56 2.15 -31.70
N ASN A 246 -8.35 2.85 -30.58
CA ASN A 246 -7.13 2.73 -29.81
C ASN A 246 -7.41 1.97 -28.52
N LEU A 247 -6.68 0.88 -28.29
CA LEU A 247 -6.67 0.13 -27.04
C LEU A 247 -5.35 0.43 -26.32
N THR A 248 -5.43 0.84 -25.06
CA THR A 248 -4.26 1.10 -24.22
C THR A 248 -4.36 0.30 -22.93
N VAL A 249 -3.29 -0.38 -22.52
CA VAL A 249 -3.19 -0.96 -21.17
C VAL A 249 -2.79 0.14 -20.20
N LYS A 250 -3.65 0.44 -19.22
CA LYS A 250 -3.43 1.49 -18.23
C LYS A 250 -2.62 1.01 -17.03
N ARG A 251 -3.03 -0.13 -16.47
CA ARG A 251 -2.38 -0.74 -15.30
C ARG A 251 -2.71 -2.22 -15.20
N VAL A 252 -1.87 -2.94 -14.46
CA VAL A 252 -2.15 -4.31 -14.04
C VAL A 252 -2.27 -4.30 -12.53
N GLU A 253 -3.30 -4.92 -11.98
CA GLU A 253 -3.48 -4.99 -10.52
C GLU A 253 -3.69 -6.41 -10.05
N LYS A 254 -3.15 -6.72 -8.87
CA LYS A 254 -3.52 -7.89 -8.10
C LYS A 254 -4.81 -7.58 -7.34
N TYR A 255 -5.80 -8.47 -7.43
CA TYR A 255 -7.04 -8.35 -6.65
C TYR A 255 -7.29 -9.53 -5.71
N ALA A 256 -6.60 -10.65 -5.93
CA ALA A 256 -6.55 -11.80 -5.02
C ALA A 256 -5.25 -12.59 -5.27
N GLN A 257 -4.95 -13.58 -4.41
CA GLN A 257 -3.78 -14.42 -4.58
C GLN A 257 -3.79 -15.12 -5.96
N GLY A 258 -2.72 -14.91 -6.75
CA GLY A 258 -2.62 -15.41 -8.11
C GLY A 258 -3.65 -14.85 -9.11
N LYS A 259 -4.38 -13.77 -8.78
CA LYS A 259 -5.40 -13.22 -9.67
C LYS A 259 -5.17 -11.74 -9.95
N TYR A 260 -5.16 -11.41 -11.23
CA TYR A 260 -4.77 -10.10 -11.73
C TYR A 260 -5.78 -9.54 -12.72
N LYS A 261 -6.05 -8.24 -12.65
CA LYS A 261 -6.86 -7.48 -13.60
C LYS A 261 -5.96 -6.60 -14.47
N ILE A 262 -6.17 -6.64 -15.78
CA ILE A 262 -5.55 -5.76 -16.75
C ILE A 262 -6.56 -4.67 -17.10
N HIS A 263 -6.31 -3.47 -16.62
CA HIS A 263 -7.16 -2.31 -16.89
C HIS A 263 -6.83 -1.74 -18.26
N VAL A 264 -7.83 -1.70 -19.13
CA VAL A 264 -7.69 -1.18 -20.50
C VAL A 264 -8.60 0.01 -20.75
N ASP A 265 -8.08 0.95 -21.53
CA ASP A 265 -8.78 2.13 -22.01
C ASP A 265 -9.00 2.01 -23.52
N ILE A 266 -10.20 2.38 -23.98
CA ILE A 266 -10.62 2.26 -25.37
C ILE A 266 -11.05 3.63 -25.85
N LYS A 267 -10.34 4.16 -26.87
CA LYS A 267 -10.72 5.39 -27.55
C LYS A 267 -11.31 5.08 -28.91
N THR A 268 -12.47 5.65 -29.20
CA THR A 268 -13.13 5.55 -30.51
C THR A 268 -12.39 6.40 -31.55
N PRO A 269 -12.42 6.00 -32.83
CA PRO A 269 -11.98 6.87 -33.92
C PRO A 269 -12.80 8.15 -33.98
N LYS A 270 -12.30 9.18 -34.68
CA LYS A 270 -13.04 10.43 -34.85
C LYS A 270 -14.24 10.19 -35.78
N PRO A 271 -15.37 10.91 -35.61
CA PRO A 271 -16.57 10.70 -36.41
C PRO A 271 -16.37 10.79 -37.93
N ASN A 272 -15.37 11.55 -38.38
CA ASN A 272 -15.10 11.79 -39.81
C ASN A 272 -13.91 10.97 -40.35
N ASP A 273 -13.39 10.01 -39.57
CA ASP A 273 -12.30 9.14 -40.04
C ASP A 273 -12.86 8.15 -41.08
N ILE A 274 -12.29 8.16 -42.28
CA ILE A 274 -12.63 7.19 -43.33
C ILE A 274 -11.91 5.88 -43.00
N LEU A 275 -12.65 4.89 -42.48
CA LEU A 275 -12.11 3.62 -42.01
C LEU A 275 -12.83 2.45 -42.69
N LEU A 276 -12.07 1.40 -42.98
CA LEU A 276 -12.63 0.14 -43.46
C LEU A 276 -13.52 -0.48 -42.36
N GLN A 277 -14.76 -0.81 -42.73
CA GLN A 277 -15.72 -1.49 -41.84
C GLN A 277 -15.46 -2.99 -41.86
N VAL A 278 -14.37 -3.39 -41.21
CA VAL A 278 -13.96 -4.79 -41.09
C VAL A 278 -13.61 -5.08 -39.64
N ILE A 279 -14.27 -6.10 -39.08
CA ILE A 279 -13.99 -6.60 -37.74
C ILE A 279 -12.51 -6.92 -37.64
N SER A 280 -11.86 -6.27 -36.69
CA SER A 280 -10.41 -6.33 -36.49
C SER A 280 -10.11 -6.57 -35.03
N TYR A 281 -9.04 -7.31 -34.77
CA TYR A 281 -8.63 -7.67 -33.42
C TYR A 281 -7.31 -6.98 -33.09
N LYS A 282 -7.32 -6.18 -32.03
CA LYS A 282 -6.09 -5.58 -31.48
C LYS A 282 -5.51 -6.52 -30.44
N ASN A 283 -4.27 -6.92 -30.67
CA ASN A 283 -3.49 -7.73 -29.74
C ASN A 283 -2.44 -6.84 -29.10
N ILE A 284 -2.40 -6.81 -27.77
CA ILE A 284 -1.34 -6.15 -26.99
C ILE A 284 -0.69 -7.20 -26.11
N THR A 285 0.62 -7.38 -26.26
CA THR A 285 1.42 -8.22 -25.37
C THR A 285 2.17 -7.35 -24.39
N ILE A 286 1.93 -7.60 -23.11
CA ILE A 286 2.68 -7.02 -22.00
C ILE A 286 3.63 -8.06 -21.41
N GLU A 287 4.77 -7.60 -20.93
CA GLU A 287 5.77 -8.38 -20.20
C GLU A 287 5.73 -8.00 -18.72
N ILE A 288 5.64 -9.01 -17.85
CA ILE A 288 5.62 -8.88 -16.39
C ILE A 288 6.73 -9.76 -15.79
N ASP A 289 7.43 -9.26 -14.78
CA ASP A 289 8.42 -10.04 -14.03
C ASP A 289 7.73 -11.07 -13.12
N LYS A 290 8.14 -12.34 -13.21
CA LYS A 290 7.56 -13.42 -12.40
C LYS A 290 7.70 -13.19 -10.90
N LYS A 291 8.74 -12.48 -10.46
CA LYS A 291 8.95 -12.19 -9.02
C LYS A 291 7.87 -11.29 -8.42
N LEU A 292 7.12 -10.58 -9.26
CA LEU A 292 6.01 -9.72 -8.86
C LEU A 292 4.69 -10.50 -8.78
N LEU A 293 4.69 -11.77 -9.18
CA LEU A 293 3.53 -12.65 -9.10
C LEU A 293 3.61 -13.51 -7.84
N ASP A 294 2.58 -13.49 -7.01
CA ASP A 294 2.59 -14.05 -5.65
C ASP A 294 2.22 -15.54 -5.58
N SER A 295 2.00 -16.16 -6.74
CA SER A 295 1.59 -17.55 -6.87
C SER A 295 2.22 -18.16 -8.11
N ARG A 296 2.53 -19.46 -8.04
CA ARG A 296 2.95 -20.25 -9.21
C ARG A 296 1.83 -20.40 -10.24
N ASN A 297 0.58 -20.38 -9.77
CA ASN A 297 -0.62 -20.40 -10.59
C ASN A 297 -1.22 -19.01 -10.60
N TYR A 298 -1.18 -18.35 -11.75
CA TYR A 298 -1.72 -17.00 -11.93
C TYR A 298 -2.70 -16.93 -13.10
N THR A 299 -3.66 -16.03 -12.98
CA THR A 299 -4.67 -15.74 -14.00
C THR A 299 -4.79 -14.24 -14.21
N PHE A 300 -5.07 -13.85 -15.45
CA PHE A 300 -5.26 -12.47 -15.86
C PHE A 300 -6.63 -12.32 -16.51
N GLU A 301 -7.36 -11.28 -16.13
CA GLU A 301 -8.64 -10.93 -16.73
C GLU A 301 -8.63 -9.48 -17.21
N ILE A 302 -9.39 -9.17 -18.27
CA ILE A 302 -9.51 -7.81 -18.79
C ILE A 302 -10.57 -7.07 -17.98
N SER A 303 -10.21 -5.89 -17.49
CA SER A 303 -11.13 -4.93 -16.90
C SER A 303 -11.17 -3.70 -17.81
N SER A 304 -12.30 -3.45 -18.46
CA SER A 304 -12.49 -2.25 -19.28
C SER A 304 -13.46 -1.30 -18.61
N SER A 305 -13.11 -0.02 -18.50
CA SER A 305 -14.10 1.05 -18.36
C SER A 305 -14.75 1.27 -19.72
N SER A 306 -15.79 0.50 -20.06
CA SER A 306 -16.50 0.66 -21.34
C SER A 306 -17.54 1.80 -21.25
N PRO A 307 -17.73 2.60 -22.31
CA PRO A 307 -19.08 2.79 -22.82
C PRO A 307 -19.50 1.48 -23.49
N ASP A 308 -20.60 0.87 -23.04
CA ASP A 308 -21.14 -0.35 -23.63
C ASP A 308 -21.24 -0.23 -25.16
N ILE A 309 -20.32 -0.85 -25.89
CA ILE A 309 -20.49 -1.03 -27.33
C ILE A 309 -21.45 -2.21 -27.49
N LYS A 310 -22.75 -1.91 -27.43
CA LYS A 310 -23.77 -2.82 -27.95
C LYS A 310 -23.54 -2.94 -29.45
N LEU A 311 -22.90 -4.04 -29.86
CA LEU A 311 -22.96 -4.51 -31.24
C LEU A 311 -24.45 -4.75 -31.56
N LYS A 312 -25.02 -3.92 -32.44
CA LYS A 312 -26.29 -4.21 -33.11
C LYS A 312 -26.01 -5.07 -34.33
#